data_AF-A0AAW7D4F6-F1
#
_entry.id   AF-A0AAW7D4F6-F1
#
_cell.length_a   1.000
_cell.length_b   1.000
_cell.length_c   1.000
_cell.angle_alpha   90.00
_cell.angle_beta   90.00
_cell.angle_gamma   90.00
#
_symmetry.space_group_name_H-M   'P 1'
#
loop_
_entity.id
_entity.type
_entity.pdbx_description
1 polymer ?
#
loop_
_entity_poly.entity_id
_entity_poly.type
_entity_poly.pdbx_seq_one_letter_code
_entity_poly.pdbx_strand_id
1 'polypeptide(L)'
;MKKRVLSTVVLAFLVSAFTLTSCSSDDNSKPGGNDDDEIIDDGERNKEDLIGTKYILGASASKTNLLLEVDDLKQGSISVRGNGQVALGKNIYMFKDLRAYVFEYRKGDPSGMQSWMLNKDLRLQQNTLVDLPNREEFITPFGRFMISTTGGIELENGKKGQAFNFINGVTGGIEFTSFVNVENIAEAGEYANFAGLEDIGNDRFVMAIEPFKITANSEDDNTSAFRDRVWLAIFKLDMSQAPENRVVLENVVKDDRMSFAVARYRSSRVSTIGKGENGDIYVFSPSAMISKDKGAFSTKPSAVLKFDKNTLKFDSSYYHNLEAKSGGHKVYKVYAVGKDQFILNMFANTDQSWNMAPANKLALFNAKTGDFKWIEGLDAPEAIAEIGTPYVEGNDVFVPITASAKSYVYLLNRTTATFTKGLEIKDLGDGTVGNVVKINAYK
;
A
#
# COMPACT_ATOMS: atom_id res chain seq x y z
N MET A 1 17.47 49.81 -19.86
CA MET A 1 18.29 49.33 -20.99
C MET A 1 19.43 48.46 -20.46
N LYS A 2 19.44 47.18 -20.78
CA LYS A 2 20.63 46.32 -20.94
C LYS A 2 20.13 44.99 -21.52
N LYS A 3 20.29 44.85 -22.84
CA LYS A 3 20.01 43.63 -23.61
C LYS A 3 21.07 42.58 -23.25
N ARG A 4 20.65 41.32 -23.08
CA ARG A 4 21.56 40.17 -23.16
C ARG A 4 21.05 39.24 -24.26
N VAL A 5 22.01 38.85 -25.08
CA VAL A 5 21.92 38.23 -26.40
C VAL A 5 21.78 36.72 -26.23
N LEU A 6 20.78 36.12 -26.86
CA LEU A 6 20.72 34.67 -27.10
C LEU A 6 21.74 34.33 -28.18
N SER A 7 22.65 33.40 -27.88
CA SER A 7 23.50 32.77 -28.89
C SER A 7 22.93 31.37 -29.15
N THR A 8 22.37 31.19 -30.34
CA THR A 8 21.87 29.91 -30.85
C THR A 8 23.05 29.16 -31.46
N VAL A 9 23.44 28.03 -30.87
CA VAL A 9 24.38 27.07 -31.49
C VAL A 9 23.56 25.91 -32.02
N VAL A 10 23.47 25.82 -33.34
CA VAL A 10 22.93 24.66 -34.06
C VAL A 10 24.08 23.66 -34.21
N LEU A 11 23.98 22.50 -33.56
CA LEU A 11 24.92 21.41 -33.72
C LEU A 11 24.26 20.31 -34.56
N ALA A 12 24.73 20.16 -35.79
CA ALA A 12 24.33 19.09 -36.70
C ALA A 12 25.04 17.78 -36.30
N PHE A 13 24.28 16.73 -35.99
CA PHE A 13 24.81 15.37 -35.82
C PHE A 13 24.54 14.55 -37.09
N LEU A 14 25.63 14.16 -37.74
CA LEU A 14 25.70 13.14 -38.78
C LEU A 14 25.43 11.76 -38.15
N VAL A 15 24.40 11.08 -38.65
CA VAL A 15 24.09 9.69 -38.30
C VAL A 15 24.88 8.77 -39.25
N SER A 16 25.94 8.17 -38.73
CA SER A 16 26.64 7.04 -39.36
C SER A 16 25.99 5.73 -38.90
N ALA A 17 25.36 5.03 -39.84
CA ALA A 17 24.78 3.71 -39.64
C ALA A 17 25.88 2.66 -39.42
N PHE A 18 25.86 2.01 -38.25
CA PHE A 18 26.58 0.76 -38.03
C PHE A 18 25.59 -0.40 -38.15
N THR A 19 25.77 -1.22 -39.17
CA THR A 19 25.13 -2.52 -39.32
C THR A 19 25.88 -3.53 -38.44
N LEU A 20 25.22 -4.07 -37.41
CA LEU A 20 25.70 -5.28 -36.73
C LEU A 20 25.01 -6.49 -37.36
N THR A 21 25.82 -7.27 -38.06
CA THR A 21 25.55 -8.64 -38.47
C THR A 21 25.61 -9.53 -37.23
N SER A 22 24.50 -10.19 -36.91
CA SER A 22 24.46 -11.31 -35.97
C SER A 22 24.10 -12.56 -36.76
N CYS A 23 25.12 -13.38 -37.01
CA CYS A 23 24.94 -14.74 -37.50
C CYS A 23 25.11 -15.68 -36.31
N SER A 24 24.05 -16.40 -35.95
CA SER A 24 24.15 -17.72 -35.35
C SER A 24 22.93 -18.53 -35.81
N SER A 25 23.19 -19.43 -36.74
CA SER A 25 22.27 -20.42 -37.27
C SER A 25 21.84 -21.41 -36.17
N ASP A 26 20.54 -21.72 -36.08
CA ASP A 26 20.06 -23.06 -36.41
C ASP A 26 18.52 -23.11 -36.49
N ASP A 27 18.07 -23.75 -37.57
CA ASP A 27 16.70 -23.88 -38.06
C ASP A 27 15.80 -24.76 -37.17
N ASN A 28 14.59 -24.28 -36.90
CA ASN A 28 13.41 -25.13 -37.08
C ASN A 28 12.18 -24.27 -37.42
N SER A 29 11.71 -24.48 -38.65
CA SER A 29 10.69 -23.67 -39.32
C SER A 29 9.28 -23.89 -38.77
N LYS A 30 8.61 -22.78 -38.44
CA LYS A 30 7.16 -22.61 -38.61
C LYS A 30 6.92 -21.30 -39.38
N PRO A 31 6.11 -21.31 -40.44
CA PRO A 31 5.83 -20.10 -41.22
C PRO A 31 4.67 -19.30 -40.61
N GLY A 32 4.84 -17.98 -40.53
CA GLY A 32 3.75 -17.00 -40.58
C GLY A 32 3.25 -16.48 -39.23
N GLY A 33 3.81 -15.35 -38.81
CA GLY A 33 3.32 -14.50 -37.72
C GLY A 33 4.42 -13.53 -37.30
N ASN A 34 4.48 -12.35 -37.92
CA ASN A 34 5.24 -11.23 -37.37
C ASN A 34 4.45 -10.68 -36.17
N ASP A 35 4.65 -11.28 -35.01
CA ASP A 35 4.42 -10.61 -33.74
C ASP A 35 5.80 -10.31 -33.17
N ASP A 36 6.31 -9.11 -33.46
CA ASP A 36 7.32 -8.48 -32.62
C ASP A 36 6.63 -8.15 -31.29
N ASP A 37 6.31 -9.18 -30.49
CA ASP A 37 5.86 -9.00 -29.12
C ASP A 37 7.02 -8.31 -28.40
N GLU A 38 6.87 -7.01 -28.16
CA GLU A 38 7.81 -6.23 -27.37
C GLU A 38 7.98 -6.95 -26.03
N ILE A 39 9.18 -7.49 -25.78
CA ILE A 39 9.47 -8.18 -24.53
C ILE A 39 9.40 -7.14 -23.42
N ILE A 40 8.29 -7.14 -22.68
CA ILE A 40 8.07 -6.27 -21.53
C ILE A 40 8.89 -6.83 -20.36
N ASP A 41 9.91 -6.10 -19.91
CA ASP A 41 10.56 -6.40 -18.63
C ASP A 41 9.59 -6.07 -17.49
N ASP A 42 9.08 -7.11 -16.85
CA ASP A 42 8.16 -7.06 -15.73
C ASP A 42 8.86 -7.14 -14.37
N GLY A 43 10.19 -7.15 -14.36
CA GLY A 43 10.99 -7.24 -13.14
C GLY A 43 11.18 -8.67 -12.62
N GLU A 44 10.73 -9.71 -13.31
CA GLU A 44 11.12 -11.08 -12.96
C GLU A 44 12.63 -11.29 -13.15
N ARG A 45 13.27 -11.96 -12.20
CA ARG A 45 14.71 -12.20 -12.19
C ARG A 45 15.00 -13.65 -11.85
N ASN A 46 15.98 -14.24 -12.54
CA ASN A 46 16.41 -15.61 -12.28
C ASN A 46 17.15 -15.69 -10.95
N LYS A 47 16.90 -16.76 -10.18
CA LYS A 47 17.57 -16.97 -8.89
C LYS A 47 19.06 -17.20 -9.05
N GLU A 48 19.49 -17.74 -10.20
CA GLU A 48 20.89 -17.97 -10.58
C GLU A 48 21.66 -16.66 -10.81
N ASP A 49 20.95 -15.55 -11.04
CA ASP A 49 21.50 -14.22 -11.20
C ASP A 49 21.56 -13.42 -9.89
N LEU A 50 21.06 -13.99 -8.79
CA LEU A 50 21.12 -13.35 -7.47
C LEU A 50 22.58 -13.23 -7.01
N ILE A 51 23.02 -11.98 -6.79
CA ILE A 51 24.31 -11.66 -6.18
C ILE A 51 24.20 -11.74 -4.66
N GLY A 52 23.10 -11.23 -4.10
CA GLY A 52 22.87 -11.22 -2.66
C GLY A 52 21.69 -10.35 -2.27
N THR A 53 21.45 -10.22 -0.97
CA THR A 53 20.27 -9.55 -0.42
C THR A 53 20.62 -8.72 0.80
N LYS A 54 19.83 -7.67 1.08
CA LYS A 54 19.95 -6.86 2.30
C LYS A 54 18.56 -6.53 2.85
N TYR A 55 18.43 -6.50 4.17
CA TYR A 55 17.26 -5.88 4.79
C TYR A 55 17.43 -4.38 4.82
N ILE A 56 16.39 -3.65 4.42
CA ILE A 56 16.34 -2.20 4.56
C ILE A 56 15.24 -1.86 5.56
N LEU A 57 15.62 -1.16 6.62
CA LEU A 57 14.71 -0.65 7.64
C LEU A 57 14.56 0.85 7.48
N GLY A 58 13.33 1.31 7.32
CA GLY A 58 13.03 2.74 7.31
C GLY A 58 12.85 3.28 8.73
N ALA A 59 13.39 4.46 9.00
CA ALA A 59 13.23 5.14 10.29
C ALA A 59 13.14 6.66 10.09
N SER A 60 12.52 7.36 11.03
CA SER A 60 12.68 8.80 11.18
C SER A 60 13.42 9.10 12.48
N ALA A 61 14.27 10.12 12.46
CA ALA A 61 14.97 10.62 13.63
C ALA A 61 15.09 12.14 13.52
N SER A 62 14.54 12.90 14.49
CA SER A 62 14.58 14.37 14.48
C SER A 62 14.13 15.00 13.15
N LYS A 63 13.05 14.47 12.56
CA LYS A 63 12.47 14.86 11.24
C LYS A 63 13.26 14.45 10.00
N THR A 64 14.40 13.79 10.13
CA THR A 64 15.11 13.19 8.99
C THR A 64 14.64 11.76 8.80
N ASN A 65 14.25 11.39 7.58
CA ASN A 65 13.97 10.01 7.23
C ASN A 65 15.25 9.32 6.73
N LEU A 66 15.43 8.07 7.14
CA LEU A 66 16.62 7.26 6.91
C LEU A 66 16.23 5.86 6.44
N LEU A 67 17.03 5.31 5.52
CA LEU A 67 17.02 3.90 5.15
C LEU A 67 18.28 3.23 5.70
N LEU A 68 18.11 2.34 6.66
CA LEU A 68 19.17 1.60 7.33
C LEU A 68 19.38 0.24 6.65
N GLU A 69 20.62 -0.08 6.30
CA GLU A 69 21.00 -1.43 5.88
C GLU A 69 21.16 -2.32 7.11
N VAL A 70 20.47 -3.46 7.14
CA VAL A 70 20.42 -4.38 8.28
C VAL A 70 20.75 -5.81 7.83
N ASP A 71 21.53 -6.52 8.63
CA ASP A 71 21.93 -7.91 8.36
C ASP A 71 21.03 -8.94 9.02
N ASP A 72 20.60 -8.69 10.26
CA ASP A 72 19.81 -9.62 11.06
C ASP A 72 18.68 -8.87 11.77
N LEU A 73 17.44 -9.31 11.54
CA LEU A 73 16.24 -8.75 12.18
C LEU A 73 15.89 -9.47 13.49
N LYS A 74 16.49 -10.64 13.75
CA LYS A 74 16.14 -11.52 14.87
C LYS A 74 16.84 -11.14 16.17
N GLN A 75 17.88 -10.32 16.11
CA GLN A 75 18.71 -9.97 17.27
C GLN A 75 19.59 -8.74 16.97
N GLY A 76 20.34 -8.31 17.99
CA GLY A 76 21.30 -7.22 17.87
C GLY A 76 20.67 -5.84 18.02
N SER A 77 21.41 -4.81 17.63
CA SER A 77 20.91 -3.43 17.65
C SER A 77 21.55 -2.58 16.57
N ILE A 78 20.80 -1.61 16.06
CA ILE A 78 21.27 -0.58 15.13
C ILE A 78 20.91 0.81 15.66
N SER A 79 21.85 1.75 15.59
CA SER A 79 21.60 3.17 15.90
C SER A 79 21.32 3.93 14.62
N VAL A 80 20.33 4.82 14.62
CA VAL A 80 20.11 5.75 13.50
C VAL A 80 21.20 6.84 13.42
N ARG A 81 21.99 7.03 14.49
CA ARG A 81 23.07 8.01 14.51
C ARG A 81 24.25 7.48 13.69
N GLY A 82 24.60 8.19 12.62
CA GLY A 82 25.75 7.86 11.78
C GLY A 82 25.53 6.63 10.89
N ASN A 83 24.31 6.11 10.79
CA ASN A 83 23.95 5.01 9.90
C ASN A 83 22.78 5.41 8.99
N GLY A 84 22.72 4.76 7.83
CA GLY A 84 21.64 4.91 6.86
C GLY A 84 21.85 6.00 5.82
N GLN A 85 21.02 5.91 4.79
CA GLN A 85 20.93 6.90 3.71
C GLN A 85 19.74 7.82 3.98
N VAL A 86 19.92 9.13 3.78
CA VAL A 86 18.81 10.09 3.88
C VAL A 86 17.81 9.84 2.75
N ALA A 87 16.54 9.79 3.11
CA ALA A 87 15.45 9.46 2.19
C ALA A 87 14.28 10.42 2.32
N LEU A 88 13.41 10.44 1.31
CA LEU A 88 12.18 11.24 1.33
C LEU A 88 11.18 10.73 2.38
N GLY A 89 11.11 9.42 2.58
CA GLY A 89 10.17 8.78 3.50
C GLY A 89 10.80 7.60 4.23
N LYS A 90 10.20 7.22 5.36
CA LYS A 90 10.58 6.03 6.15
C LYS A 90 9.73 4.79 5.82
N ASN A 91 8.57 4.98 5.16
CA ASN A 91 7.70 3.88 4.78
C ASN A 91 8.09 3.43 3.37
N ILE A 92 8.48 2.17 3.25
CA ILE A 92 9.08 1.57 2.07
C ILE A 92 8.07 0.67 1.39
N TYR A 93 7.84 0.89 0.10
CA TYR A 93 6.99 0.07 -0.75
C TYR A 93 7.87 -0.67 -1.75
N MET A 94 7.72 -1.98 -1.83
CA MET A 94 8.53 -2.82 -2.71
C MET A 94 7.84 -3.06 -4.04
N PHE A 95 8.58 -2.89 -5.12
CA PHE A 95 8.29 -3.58 -6.37
C PHE A 95 9.05 -4.90 -6.38
N LYS A 96 8.30 -6.00 -6.21
CA LYS A 96 8.84 -7.37 -6.07
C LYS A 96 9.95 -7.39 -5.02
N ASP A 97 11.12 -7.95 -5.34
CA ASP A 97 12.31 -7.92 -4.50
C ASP A 97 13.42 -7.03 -5.07
N LEU A 98 13.13 -6.26 -6.12
CA LEU A 98 14.13 -5.53 -6.91
C LEU A 98 14.33 -4.09 -6.43
N ARG A 99 13.25 -3.38 -6.15
CA ARG A 99 13.28 -1.92 -5.98
C ARG A 99 12.39 -1.46 -4.84
N ALA A 100 12.94 -0.63 -3.98
CA ALA A 100 12.25 0.04 -2.88
C ALA A 100 11.84 1.45 -3.28
N TYR A 101 10.62 1.87 -2.93
CA TYR A 101 10.10 3.21 -3.12
C TYR A 101 9.76 3.85 -1.79
N VAL A 102 10.03 5.15 -1.68
CA VAL A 102 9.64 5.99 -0.54
C VAL A 102 9.07 7.29 -1.07
N PHE A 103 8.14 7.87 -0.32
CA PHE A 103 7.37 9.04 -0.73
C PHE A 103 7.43 10.14 0.33
N GLU A 104 7.47 11.39 -0.12
CA GLU A 104 7.40 12.57 0.72
C GLU A 104 5.98 13.13 0.75
N TYR A 105 5.38 13.17 1.93
CA TYR A 105 4.09 13.81 2.11
C TYR A 105 4.21 15.35 2.07
N ARG A 106 3.55 15.99 1.09
CA ARG A 106 3.57 17.45 0.88
C ARG A 106 2.21 18.13 1.07
N LYS A 107 1.40 17.67 2.04
CA LYS A 107 0.15 18.35 2.46
C LYS A 107 -0.89 18.62 1.35
N GLY A 108 -0.91 17.79 0.31
CA GLY A 108 -1.84 17.94 -0.81
C GLY A 108 -1.14 18.21 -2.14
N ASP A 109 0.06 18.79 -2.09
CA ASP A 109 0.88 19.02 -3.27
C ASP A 109 1.39 17.69 -3.86
N PRO A 110 1.76 17.67 -5.15
CA PRO A 110 2.35 16.50 -5.76
C PRO A 110 3.59 16.04 -5.00
N SER A 111 3.62 14.75 -4.70
CA SER A 111 4.60 14.21 -3.76
C SER A 111 5.92 13.86 -4.41
N GLY A 112 7.00 14.03 -3.65
CA GLY A 112 8.29 13.53 -4.05
C GLY A 112 8.31 12.01 -3.97
N MET A 113 8.74 11.35 -5.05
CA MET A 113 8.98 9.92 -5.11
C MET A 113 10.48 9.67 -5.27
N GLN A 114 11.00 8.79 -4.43
CA GLN A 114 12.38 8.33 -4.51
C GLN A 114 12.39 6.80 -4.54
N SER A 115 13.28 6.22 -5.35
CA SER A 115 13.49 4.78 -5.37
C SER A 115 14.93 4.39 -5.14
N TRP A 116 15.12 3.18 -4.65
CA TRP A 116 16.38 2.64 -4.16
C TRP A 116 16.55 1.20 -4.59
N MET A 117 17.79 0.84 -4.91
CA MET A 117 18.18 -0.51 -5.32
C MET A 117 19.53 -0.87 -4.67
N LEU A 118 19.83 -2.16 -4.59
CA LEU A 118 21.18 -2.60 -4.26
C LEU A 118 22.05 -2.59 -5.51
N ASN A 119 23.28 -2.10 -5.37
CA ASN A 119 24.31 -2.30 -6.37
C ASN A 119 24.95 -3.70 -6.26
N LYS A 120 25.90 -4.01 -7.14
CA LYS A 120 26.60 -5.31 -7.17
C LYS A 120 27.46 -5.58 -5.92
N ASP A 121 27.79 -4.54 -5.16
CA ASP A 121 28.52 -4.63 -3.88
C ASP A 121 27.57 -4.74 -2.66
N LEU A 122 26.28 -4.98 -2.90
CA LEU A 122 25.23 -5.06 -1.88
C LEU A 122 25.10 -3.78 -1.05
N ARG A 123 25.29 -2.63 -1.70
CA ARG A 123 25.06 -1.30 -1.12
C ARG A 123 23.82 -0.65 -1.69
N LEU A 124 23.00 -0.11 -0.80
CA LEU A 124 21.82 0.66 -1.14
C LEU A 124 22.21 1.97 -1.84
N GLN A 125 21.66 2.18 -3.03
CA GLN A 125 21.87 3.36 -3.85
C GLN A 125 20.54 3.93 -4.31
N GLN A 126 20.44 5.27 -4.30
CA GLN A 126 19.31 5.96 -4.90
C GLN A 126 19.33 5.70 -6.41
N ASN A 127 18.19 5.33 -6.97
CA ASN A 127 18.05 5.08 -8.40
C ASN A 127 17.23 6.16 -9.11
N THR A 128 16.06 6.53 -8.58
CA THR A 128 15.19 7.56 -9.19
C THR A 128 14.77 8.57 -8.14
N LEU A 129 14.63 9.83 -8.55
CA LEU A 129 14.05 10.92 -7.77
C LEU A 129 13.24 11.81 -8.71
N VAL A 130 11.91 11.78 -8.56
CA VAL A 130 10.97 12.55 -9.38
C VAL A 130 9.77 12.96 -8.53
N ASP A 131 9.06 14.00 -8.94
CA ASP A 131 7.75 14.31 -8.36
C ASP A 131 6.66 13.53 -9.10
N LEU A 132 5.71 12.97 -8.35
CA LEU A 132 4.49 12.41 -8.92
C LEU A 132 3.63 13.51 -9.55
N PRO A 133 2.73 13.18 -10.49
CA PRO A 133 1.76 14.15 -11.02
C PRO A 133 0.77 14.65 -9.95
N ASN A 134 0.51 13.85 -8.92
CA ASN A 134 -0.40 14.12 -7.82
C ASN A 134 0.16 13.57 -6.49
N ARG A 135 -0.44 13.92 -5.36
CA ARG A 135 -0.10 13.32 -4.05
C ARG A 135 -0.40 11.82 -4.00
N GLU A 136 0.29 11.03 -3.17
CA GLU A 136 -0.05 9.63 -2.89
C GLU A 136 -1.03 9.46 -1.73
N GLU A 137 -1.83 8.39 -1.78
CA GLU A 137 -2.65 7.92 -0.67
C GLU A 137 -2.46 6.42 -0.41
N PHE A 138 -2.61 5.60 -1.45
CA PHE A 138 -2.35 4.17 -1.41
C PHE A 138 -1.35 3.80 -2.49
N ILE A 139 -0.40 2.93 -2.14
CA ILE A 139 0.66 2.46 -3.02
C ILE A 139 0.69 0.94 -2.98
N THR A 140 0.74 0.30 -4.15
CA THR A 140 0.75 -1.17 -4.26
C THR A 140 1.41 -1.64 -5.55
N PRO A 141 2.20 -2.73 -5.52
CA PRO A 141 2.67 -3.37 -6.74
C PRO A 141 1.51 -3.98 -7.53
N PHE A 142 1.54 -3.85 -8.86
CA PHE A 142 0.50 -4.35 -9.75
C PHE A 142 1.09 -4.70 -11.11
N GLY A 143 1.22 -6.00 -11.39
CA GLY A 143 1.92 -6.48 -12.60
C GLY A 143 3.34 -5.92 -12.67
N ARG A 144 3.68 -5.23 -13.77
CA ARG A 144 4.98 -4.55 -13.97
C ARG A 144 5.08 -3.17 -13.30
N PHE A 145 4.02 -2.72 -12.63
CA PHE A 145 3.90 -1.36 -12.12
C PHE A 145 3.91 -1.29 -10.59
N MET A 146 4.23 -0.12 -10.08
CA MET A 146 3.67 0.37 -8.82
C MET A 146 2.50 1.32 -9.16
N ILE A 147 1.36 1.15 -8.50
CA ILE A 147 0.26 2.11 -8.56
C ILE A 147 0.36 3.04 -7.35
N SER A 148 0.21 4.34 -7.57
CA SER A 148 -0.07 5.33 -6.51
C SER A 148 -1.39 6.04 -6.79
N THR A 149 -2.26 6.13 -5.80
CA THR A 149 -3.62 6.68 -5.96
C THR A 149 -3.77 8.08 -5.37
N THR A 150 -4.68 8.90 -5.93
CA THR A 150 -5.09 10.19 -5.36
C THR A 150 -6.60 10.41 -5.45
N GLY A 151 -7.30 10.47 -4.31
CA GLY A 151 -8.72 10.81 -4.28
C GLY A 151 -9.00 12.32 -4.28
N GLY A 152 -10.25 12.70 -4.53
CA GLY A 152 -10.74 14.07 -4.32
C GLY A 152 -10.12 15.12 -5.25
N ILE A 153 -9.64 14.70 -6.42
CA ILE A 153 -9.26 15.63 -7.49
C ILE A 153 -10.52 16.14 -8.23
N GLU A 154 -10.37 17.21 -8.99
CA GLU A 154 -11.38 17.67 -9.95
C GLU A 154 -10.94 17.28 -11.36
N LEU A 155 -11.83 16.63 -12.11
CA LEU A 155 -11.61 16.27 -13.51
C LEU A 155 -11.89 17.47 -14.41
N GLU A 156 -11.44 17.42 -15.67
CA GLU A 156 -11.66 18.51 -16.65
C GLU A 156 -13.14 18.84 -16.87
N ASN A 157 -14.04 17.88 -16.65
CA ASN A 157 -15.48 18.06 -16.75
C ASN A 157 -16.13 18.61 -15.46
N GLY A 158 -15.33 19.04 -14.48
CA GLY A 158 -15.77 19.59 -13.19
C GLY A 158 -16.25 18.56 -12.16
N LYS A 159 -16.22 17.26 -12.50
CA LYS A 159 -16.64 16.20 -11.57
C LYS A 159 -15.52 15.80 -10.62
N LYS A 160 -15.90 15.22 -9.49
CA LYS A 160 -14.94 14.57 -8.58
C LYS A 160 -14.29 13.37 -9.25
N GLY A 161 -12.97 13.24 -9.08
CA GLY A 161 -12.19 12.16 -9.66
C GLY A 161 -11.24 11.47 -8.68
N GLN A 162 -10.71 10.35 -9.17
CA GLN A 162 -9.62 9.57 -8.60
C GLN A 162 -8.51 9.48 -9.65
N ALA A 163 -7.27 9.79 -9.27
CA ALA A 163 -6.09 9.55 -10.11
C ALA A 163 -5.39 8.25 -9.73
N PHE A 164 -4.78 7.62 -10.73
CA PHE A 164 -3.93 6.45 -10.63
C PHE A 164 -2.64 6.70 -11.40
N ASN A 165 -1.53 6.89 -10.69
CA ASN A 165 -0.20 7.02 -11.27
C ASN A 165 0.41 5.63 -11.44
N PHE A 166 0.75 5.24 -12.67
CA PHE A 166 1.42 3.98 -12.98
C PHE A 166 2.91 4.23 -13.15
N ILE A 167 3.69 3.72 -12.21
CA ILE A 167 5.14 3.83 -12.17
C ILE A 167 5.71 2.50 -12.66
N ASN A 168 6.57 2.50 -13.66
CA ASN A 168 7.28 1.30 -14.08
C ASN A 168 8.14 0.79 -12.91
N GLY A 169 7.90 -0.45 -12.49
CA GLY A 169 8.58 -1.05 -11.34
C GLY A 169 10.07 -1.32 -11.57
N VAL A 170 10.47 -1.52 -12.83
CA VAL A 170 11.85 -1.79 -13.22
C VAL A 170 12.64 -0.50 -13.34
N THR A 171 12.12 0.50 -14.07
CA THR A 171 12.85 1.74 -14.37
C THR A 171 12.67 2.81 -13.29
N GLY A 172 11.59 2.74 -12.52
CA GLY A 172 11.20 3.78 -11.56
C GLY A 172 10.54 5.00 -12.17
N GLY A 173 10.37 5.05 -13.49
CA GLY A 173 9.73 6.17 -14.20
C GLY A 173 8.21 6.11 -14.12
N ILE A 174 7.55 7.27 -14.08
CA ILE A 174 6.10 7.38 -14.23
C ILE A 174 5.77 7.19 -15.71
N GLU A 175 4.99 6.16 -16.06
CA GLU A 175 4.61 5.91 -17.46
C GLU A 175 3.35 6.69 -17.86
N PHE A 176 2.34 6.71 -16.99
CA PHE A 176 1.10 7.43 -17.25
C PHE A 176 0.29 7.64 -15.97
N THR A 177 -0.72 8.49 -16.10
CA THR A 177 -1.74 8.71 -15.08
C THR A 177 -3.11 8.47 -15.71
N SER A 178 -3.95 7.69 -15.04
CA SER A 178 -5.33 7.46 -15.44
C SER A 178 -6.30 8.02 -14.40
N PHE A 179 -7.48 8.43 -14.85
CA PHE A 179 -8.49 9.09 -14.05
C PHE A 179 -9.83 8.36 -14.12
N VAL A 180 -10.53 8.33 -12.98
CA VAL A 180 -11.88 7.78 -12.87
C VAL A 180 -12.80 8.82 -12.24
N ASN A 181 -13.96 9.06 -12.86
CA ASN A 181 -15.06 9.81 -12.22
C ASN A 181 -15.63 8.99 -11.07
N VAL A 182 -15.69 9.58 -9.87
CA VAL A 182 -16.14 8.86 -8.66
C VAL A 182 -17.59 9.13 -8.25
N GLU A 183 -18.29 10.01 -8.96
CA GLU A 183 -19.69 10.33 -8.68
C GLU A 183 -20.63 9.22 -9.16
N ASN A 184 -21.63 8.93 -8.34
CA ASN A 184 -22.67 7.94 -8.57
C ASN A 184 -22.16 6.49 -8.74
N ILE A 185 -20.94 6.19 -8.26
CA ILE A 185 -20.38 4.82 -8.24
C ILE A 185 -21.08 3.97 -7.17
N ALA A 186 -21.18 4.47 -5.94
CA ALA A 186 -21.74 3.72 -4.83
C ALA A 186 -23.28 3.72 -4.85
N GLU A 187 -23.86 4.92 -4.80
CA GLU A 187 -25.30 5.18 -4.86
C GLU A 187 -25.52 6.54 -5.57
N ALA A 188 -26.72 6.75 -6.13
CA ALA A 188 -27.04 7.99 -6.83
C ALA A 188 -27.02 9.20 -5.87
N GLY A 189 -26.39 10.29 -6.30
CA GLY A 189 -26.18 11.50 -5.47
C GLY A 189 -25.03 11.38 -4.47
N GLU A 190 -24.24 10.30 -4.53
CA GLU A 190 -23.05 10.11 -3.69
C GLU A 190 -21.78 10.01 -4.56
N TYR A 191 -20.62 10.28 -3.97
CA TYR A 191 -19.32 9.97 -4.59
C TYR A 191 -18.58 8.90 -3.78
N ALA A 192 -17.85 8.05 -4.49
CA ALA A 192 -17.02 7.00 -3.89
C ALA A 192 -15.68 7.59 -3.45
N ASN A 193 -15.40 7.56 -2.14
CA ASN A 193 -14.07 7.83 -1.64
C ASN A 193 -13.36 6.50 -1.36
N PHE A 194 -12.28 6.22 -2.08
CA PHE A 194 -11.64 4.92 -2.02
C PHE A 194 -10.67 4.77 -0.85
N ALA A 195 -10.52 3.54 -0.35
CA ALA A 195 -9.50 3.18 0.61
C ALA A 195 -8.91 1.80 0.34
N GLY A 196 -7.58 1.70 0.48
CA GLY A 196 -6.84 0.49 0.14
C GLY A 196 -6.80 0.21 -1.36
N LEU A 197 -5.92 -0.70 -1.75
CA LEU A 197 -5.84 -1.23 -3.11
C LEU A 197 -5.25 -2.62 -3.02
N GLU A 198 -5.94 -3.61 -3.57
CA GLU A 198 -5.44 -5.00 -3.63
C GLU A 198 -5.62 -5.54 -5.05
N ASP A 199 -4.55 -6.07 -5.63
CA ASP A 199 -4.61 -6.74 -6.94
C ASP A 199 -5.37 -8.07 -6.84
N ILE A 200 -6.17 -8.36 -7.86
CA ILE A 200 -6.93 -9.59 -8.02
C ILE A 200 -6.65 -10.21 -9.40
N GLY A 201 -5.35 -10.37 -9.68
CA GLY A 201 -4.83 -10.82 -10.97
C GLY A 201 -3.90 -9.78 -11.59
N ASN A 202 -3.58 -9.97 -12.87
CA ASN A 202 -2.59 -9.15 -13.56
C ASN A 202 -3.17 -7.86 -14.15
N ASP A 203 -4.49 -7.82 -14.36
CA ASP A 203 -5.19 -6.72 -15.02
C ASP A 203 -6.32 -6.12 -14.17
N ARG A 204 -6.53 -6.60 -12.94
CA ARG A 204 -7.58 -6.11 -12.05
C ARG A 204 -7.12 -5.85 -10.63
N PHE A 205 -7.73 -4.86 -10.00
CA PHE A 205 -7.57 -4.57 -8.58
C PHE A 205 -8.89 -4.11 -7.98
N VAL A 206 -8.99 -4.18 -6.66
CA VAL A 206 -10.16 -3.71 -5.90
C VAL A 206 -9.78 -2.62 -4.92
N MET A 207 -10.75 -1.73 -4.64
CA MET A 207 -10.65 -0.73 -3.59
C MET A 207 -11.94 -0.71 -2.77
N ALA A 208 -11.83 -0.52 -1.45
CA ALA A 208 -13.00 -0.32 -0.59
C ALA A 208 -13.58 1.07 -0.79
N ILE A 209 -14.90 1.19 -0.65
CA ILE A 209 -15.59 2.47 -0.80
C ILE A 209 -16.12 2.94 0.55
N GLU A 210 -15.83 4.20 0.88
CA GLU A 210 -16.62 5.00 1.78
C GLU A 210 -17.43 6.01 0.96
N PRO A 211 -18.77 5.87 0.92
CA PRO A 211 -19.60 6.81 0.19
C PRO A 211 -19.81 8.12 0.96
N PHE A 212 -19.90 9.21 0.19
CA PHE A 212 -20.24 10.54 0.68
C PHE A 212 -21.30 11.17 -0.20
N LYS A 213 -22.28 11.86 0.39
CA LYS A 213 -23.26 12.65 -0.37
C LYS A 213 -22.56 13.77 -1.12
N ILE A 214 -23.01 14.02 -2.35
CA ILE A 214 -22.66 15.20 -3.11
C ILE A 214 -23.53 16.35 -2.58
N THR A 215 -22.90 17.33 -1.93
CA THR A 215 -23.57 18.48 -1.35
C THR A 215 -23.25 19.74 -2.15
N ALA A 216 -24.19 20.69 -2.18
CA ALA A 216 -23.97 21.99 -2.83
C ALA A 216 -23.11 22.91 -1.96
N ASN A 217 -23.23 22.80 -0.63
CA ASN A 217 -22.43 23.54 0.34
C ASN A 217 -21.47 22.59 1.06
N SER A 218 -20.22 23.01 1.25
CA SER A 218 -19.17 22.24 1.96
C SER A 218 -19.41 22.12 3.46
N GLU A 219 -20.30 22.95 4.03
CA GLU A 219 -20.71 22.87 5.43
C GLU A 219 -21.82 21.82 5.68
N ASP A 220 -22.47 21.35 4.62
CA ASP A 220 -23.53 20.35 4.72
C ASP A 220 -22.97 18.99 5.18
N ASP A 221 -23.78 18.23 5.93
CA ASP A 221 -23.42 16.86 6.30
C ASP A 221 -23.38 15.97 5.06
N ASN A 222 -22.16 15.68 4.60
CA ASN A 222 -21.90 14.80 3.47
C ASN A 222 -21.89 13.31 3.86
N THR A 223 -22.26 12.95 5.09
CA THR A 223 -22.30 11.55 5.52
C THR A 223 -23.37 10.76 4.76
N SER A 224 -22.99 9.61 4.19
CA SER A 224 -23.94 8.69 3.53
C SER A 224 -25.03 8.19 4.46
N ALA A 225 -26.22 7.94 3.88
CA ALA A 225 -27.33 7.29 4.56
C ALA A 225 -27.20 5.75 4.59
N PHE A 226 -26.38 5.16 3.71
CA PHE A 226 -26.28 3.72 3.50
C PHE A 226 -25.26 3.05 4.44
N ARG A 227 -25.36 3.31 5.74
CA ARG A 227 -24.29 3.00 6.72
C ARG A 227 -24.11 1.51 7.03
N ASP A 228 -25.10 0.69 6.68
CA ASP A 228 -25.16 -0.75 6.98
C ASP A 228 -24.87 -1.62 5.75
N ARG A 229 -23.96 -1.15 4.90
CA ARG A 229 -23.59 -1.78 3.64
C ARG A 229 -22.11 -1.59 3.39
N VAL A 230 -21.42 -2.62 2.90
CA VAL A 230 -20.06 -2.52 2.39
C VAL A 230 -20.07 -2.50 0.87
N TRP A 231 -19.11 -1.80 0.24
CA TRP A 231 -18.85 -1.91 -1.19
C TRP A 231 -17.37 -2.14 -1.48
N LEU A 232 -17.11 -2.85 -2.57
CA LEU A 232 -15.83 -2.87 -3.27
C LEU A 232 -16.05 -2.42 -4.72
N ALA A 233 -15.22 -1.49 -5.18
CA ALA A 233 -15.07 -1.23 -6.61
C ALA A 233 -14.05 -2.18 -7.19
N ILE A 234 -14.35 -2.74 -8.36
CA ILE A 234 -13.48 -3.58 -9.15
C ILE A 234 -13.05 -2.78 -10.38
N PHE A 235 -11.75 -2.59 -10.52
CA PHE A 235 -11.14 -1.89 -11.64
C PHE A 235 -10.38 -2.85 -12.53
N LYS A 236 -10.41 -2.58 -13.83
CA LYS A 236 -9.58 -3.25 -14.83
C LYS A 236 -8.61 -2.24 -15.45
N LEU A 237 -7.35 -2.64 -15.61
CA LEU A 237 -6.38 -1.95 -16.43
C LEU A 237 -6.51 -2.40 -17.89
N ASP A 238 -6.94 -1.49 -18.76
CA ASP A 238 -7.05 -1.70 -20.20
C ASP A 238 -6.02 -0.84 -20.94
N MET A 239 -4.90 -1.47 -21.32
CA MET A 239 -3.79 -0.80 -22.01
C MET A 239 -4.13 -0.36 -23.44
N SER A 240 -5.26 -0.80 -24.01
CA SER A 240 -5.72 -0.35 -25.33
C SER A 240 -6.34 1.06 -25.31
N GLN A 241 -6.72 1.56 -24.13
CA GLN A 241 -7.26 2.91 -23.97
C GLN A 241 -6.16 3.97 -23.98
N ALA A 242 -6.58 5.21 -24.26
CA ALA A 242 -5.74 6.39 -24.04
C ALA A 242 -5.23 6.43 -22.59
N PRO A 243 -3.98 6.87 -22.32
CA PRO A 243 -3.34 6.81 -21.01
C PRO A 243 -4.22 7.29 -19.84
N GLU A 244 -4.94 8.38 -20.05
CA GLU A 244 -5.86 8.99 -19.09
C GLU A 244 -7.08 8.12 -18.74
N ASN A 245 -7.45 7.14 -19.57
CA ASN A 245 -8.65 6.31 -19.46
C ASN A 245 -8.36 4.80 -19.27
N ARG A 246 -7.11 4.41 -18.99
CA ARG A 246 -6.72 2.99 -18.86
C ARG A 246 -7.30 2.28 -17.64
N VAL A 247 -7.64 2.99 -16.57
CA VAL A 247 -8.32 2.41 -15.41
C VAL A 247 -9.83 2.50 -15.62
N VAL A 248 -10.45 1.35 -15.84
CA VAL A 248 -11.87 1.23 -16.13
C VAL A 248 -12.58 0.64 -14.91
N LEU A 249 -13.62 1.30 -14.41
CA LEU A 249 -14.52 0.71 -13.42
C LEU A 249 -15.30 -0.42 -14.09
N GLU A 250 -15.01 -1.67 -13.74
CA GLU A 250 -15.66 -2.85 -14.30
C GLU A 250 -16.97 -3.15 -13.57
N ASN A 251 -16.95 -3.09 -12.23
CA ASN A 251 -18.12 -3.39 -11.41
C ASN A 251 -18.01 -2.77 -10.01
N VAL A 252 -19.15 -2.67 -9.32
CA VAL A 252 -19.23 -2.35 -7.89
C VAL A 252 -20.06 -3.44 -7.23
N VAL A 253 -19.47 -4.16 -6.27
CA VAL A 253 -20.18 -5.17 -5.49
C VAL A 253 -20.51 -4.64 -4.10
N LYS A 254 -21.62 -5.10 -3.54
CA LYS A 254 -22.09 -4.67 -2.21
C LYS A 254 -22.68 -5.81 -1.39
N ASP A 255 -22.68 -5.64 -0.07
CA ASP A 255 -23.23 -6.59 0.88
C ASP A 255 -23.76 -5.86 2.14
N ASP A 256 -24.95 -6.23 2.61
CA ASP A 256 -25.68 -5.56 3.71
C ASP A 256 -25.40 -6.19 5.10
N ARG A 257 -24.47 -7.14 5.18
CA ARG A 257 -24.11 -7.82 6.44
C ARG A 257 -23.18 -7.01 7.33
N MET A 258 -22.47 -6.02 6.79
CA MET A 258 -21.56 -5.15 7.57
C MET A 258 -21.47 -3.72 7.01
N SER A 259 -20.84 -2.82 7.77
CA SER A 259 -20.58 -1.43 7.35
C SER A 259 -19.34 -1.33 6.45
N PHE A 260 -18.94 -0.10 6.11
CA PHE A 260 -17.82 0.20 5.21
C PHE A 260 -16.52 -0.44 5.70
N ALA A 261 -15.68 -0.85 4.76
CA ALA A 261 -14.35 -1.38 5.04
C ALA A 261 -13.29 -0.28 4.94
N VAL A 262 -13.52 0.80 5.68
CA VAL A 262 -12.66 1.98 5.69
C VAL A 262 -12.55 2.49 7.12
N ALA A 263 -11.32 2.53 7.64
CA ALA A 263 -11.02 3.24 8.88
C ALA A 263 -10.54 4.67 8.57
N ARG A 264 -10.47 5.49 9.62
CA ARG A 264 -10.09 6.90 9.50
C ARG A 264 -9.00 7.22 10.51
N TYR A 265 -8.03 8.02 10.10
CA TYR A 265 -7.10 8.67 11.01
C TYR A 265 -6.97 10.13 10.64
N ARG A 266 -7.48 11.03 11.50
CA ARG A 266 -7.67 12.44 11.12
C ARG A 266 -8.46 12.54 9.81
N SER A 267 -7.96 13.27 8.81
CA SER A 267 -8.57 13.38 7.48
C SER A 267 -8.24 12.20 6.56
N SER A 268 -7.25 11.35 6.89
CA SER A 268 -6.81 10.24 6.05
C SER A 268 -7.72 9.03 6.16
N ARG A 269 -7.79 8.27 5.07
CA ARG A 269 -8.39 6.94 5.04
C ARG A 269 -7.33 5.89 5.33
N VAL A 270 -7.79 4.81 5.95
CA VAL A 270 -6.95 3.69 6.37
C VAL A 270 -7.55 2.44 5.74
N SER A 271 -6.72 1.71 5.00
CA SER A 271 -7.11 0.43 4.42
C SER A 271 -7.46 -0.56 5.52
N THR A 272 -8.60 -1.22 5.36
CA THR A 272 -9.00 -2.39 6.15
C THR A 272 -9.43 -3.53 5.25
N ILE A 273 -8.80 -3.63 4.08
CA ILE A 273 -8.84 -4.81 3.21
C ILE A 273 -7.46 -5.47 3.20
N GLY A 274 -7.41 -6.77 2.94
CA GLY A 274 -6.15 -7.48 2.80
C GLY A 274 -6.30 -8.77 2.00
N LYS A 275 -5.29 -9.08 1.19
CA LYS A 275 -5.25 -10.27 0.36
C LYS A 275 -4.86 -11.54 1.14
N GLY A 276 -5.64 -12.60 0.95
CA GLY A 276 -5.37 -13.96 1.44
C GLY A 276 -4.36 -14.72 0.59
N GLU A 277 -4.01 -15.93 1.01
CA GLU A 277 -2.99 -16.75 0.35
C GLU A 277 -3.39 -17.14 -1.08
N ASN A 278 -4.68 -17.40 -1.31
CA ASN A 278 -5.21 -17.75 -2.63
C ASN A 278 -5.52 -16.53 -3.51
N GLY A 279 -5.26 -15.31 -3.03
CA GLY A 279 -5.60 -14.06 -3.71
C GLY A 279 -7.04 -13.57 -3.52
N ASP A 280 -7.85 -14.27 -2.72
CA ASP A 280 -9.14 -13.75 -2.26
C ASP A 280 -8.92 -12.54 -1.35
N ILE A 281 -9.86 -11.61 -1.33
CA ILE A 281 -9.74 -10.38 -0.53
C ILE A 281 -10.61 -10.50 0.72
N TYR A 282 -10.02 -10.30 1.89
CA TYR A 282 -10.76 -10.19 3.14
C TYR A 282 -11.01 -8.73 3.47
N VAL A 283 -12.26 -8.43 3.78
CA VAL A 283 -12.80 -7.07 3.83
C VAL A 283 -13.30 -6.84 5.24
N PHE A 284 -12.62 -5.99 6.01
CA PHE A 284 -12.85 -5.79 7.42
C PHE A 284 -13.56 -4.47 7.65
N SER A 285 -14.75 -4.50 8.25
CA SER A 285 -15.45 -3.28 8.65
C SER A 285 -15.03 -2.86 10.06
N PRO A 286 -14.53 -1.63 10.24
CA PRO A 286 -14.34 -1.04 11.55
C PRO A 286 -15.66 -0.80 12.31
N SER A 287 -16.76 -0.55 11.61
CA SER A 287 -17.97 0.05 12.20
C SER A 287 -17.63 1.26 13.10
N ALA A 288 -16.71 2.09 12.62
CA ALA A 288 -16.13 3.22 13.34
C ALA A 288 -17.11 4.38 13.45
N MET A 289 -17.10 5.06 14.60
CA MET A 289 -17.92 6.25 14.90
C MET A 289 -17.55 7.42 13.99
N ILE A 290 -18.50 8.33 13.78
CA ILE A 290 -18.27 9.56 12.99
C ILE A 290 -17.27 10.48 13.70
N SER A 291 -17.47 10.67 15.00
CA SER A 291 -16.60 11.49 15.87
C SER A 291 -16.69 10.99 17.31
N LYS A 292 -15.88 11.57 18.20
CA LYS A 292 -15.92 11.26 19.64
C LYS A 292 -17.30 11.47 20.27
N ASP A 293 -17.98 12.54 19.87
CA ASP A 293 -19.25 12.98 20.48
C ASP A 293 -20.49 12.44 19.73
N LYS A 294 -20.29 11.76 18.61
CA LYS A 294 -21.36 11.12 17.83
C LYS A 294 -21.35 9.61 18.13
N GLY A 295 -22.53 9.03 18.32
CA GLY A 295 -22.69 7.61 18.62
C GLY A 295 -22.32 6.66 17.47
N ALA A 296 -22.77 5.42 17.56
CA ALA A 296 -22.53 4.40 16.56
C ALA A 296 -22.87 4.90 15.14
N PHE A 297 -21.94 4.70 14.20
CA PHE A 297 -22.12 5.09 12.81
C PHE A 297 -23.10 4.16 12.09
N SER A 298 -22.95 2.86 12.30
CA SER A 298 -23.71 1.76 11.71
C SER A 298 -24.40 0.94 12.80
N THR A 299 -25.49 0.25 12.45
CA THR A 299 -26.11 -0.74 13.33
C THR A 299 -25.39 -2.09 13.30
N LYS A 300 -24.47 -2.28 12.35
CA LYS A 300 -23.71 -3.52 12.17
C LYS A 300 -22.45 -3.51 13.04
N PRO A 301 -22.05 -4.66 13.60
CA PRO A 301 -20.82 -4.77 14.38
C PRO A 301 -19.58 -4.65 13.48
N SER A 302 -18.41 -4.45 14.08
CA SER A 302 -17.13 -4.69 13.39
C SER A 302 -17.04 -6.17 13.00
N ALA A 303 -16.81 -6.43 11.71
CA ALA A 303 -16.90 -7.75 11.12
C ALA A 303 -15.95 -7.90 9.94
N VAL A 304 -15.80 -9.12 9.44
CA VAL A 304 -15.07 -9.42 8.21
C VAL A 304 -15.91 -10.27 7.26
N LEU A 305 -15.86 -9.89 5.99
CA LEU A 305 -16.37 -10.65 4.85
C LEU A 305 -15.22 -11.11 3.96
N LYS A 306 -15.51 -12.07 3.08
CA LYS A 306 -14.61 -12.55 2.05
C LYS A 306 -15.17 -12.17 0.69
N PHE A 307 -14.33 -11.58 -0.15
CA PHE A 307 -14.57 -11.35 -1.57
C PHE A 307 -13.75 -12.37 -2.36
N ASP A 308 -14.43 -13.18 -3.17
CA ASP A 308 -13.82 -14.21 -3.99
C ASP A 308 -13.33 -13.59 -5.31
N LYS A 309 -12.03 -13.69 -5.56
CA LYS A 309 -11.39 -13.02 -6.71
C LYS A 309 -11.77 -13.64 -8.06
N ASN A 310 -12.26 -14.88 -8.10
CA ASN A 310 -12.58 -15.58 -9.34
C ASN A 310 -14.02 -15.32 -9.77
N THR A 311 -14.94 -15.32 -8.80
CA THR A 311 -16.36 -15.05 -9.04
C THR A 311 -16.70 -13.56 -9.00
N LEU A 312 -15.77 -12.74 -8.50
CA LEU A 312 -15.92 -11.29 -8.30
C LEU A 312 -17.14 -10.95 -7.45
N LYS A 313 -17.37 -11.71 -6.38
CA LYS A 313 -18.53 -11.57 -5.49
C LYS A 313 -18.13 -11.75 -4.03
N PHE A 314 -18.93 -11.18 -3.13
CA PHE A 314 -18.86 -11.54 -1.72
C PHE A 314 -19.33 -12.99 -1.51
N ASP A 315 -18.58 -13.75 -0.74
CA ASP A 315 -18.96 -15.08 -0.32
C ASP A 315 -20.10 -14.99 0.70
N SER A 316 -21.29 -15.46 0.29
CA SER A 316 -22.49 -15.45 1.12
C SER A 316 -22.39 -16.33 2.38
N SER A 317 -21.49 -17.32 2.39
CA SER A 317 -21.28 -18.25 3.51
C SER A 317 -20.24 -17.77 4.52
N TYR A 318 -19.39 -16.82 4.13
CA TYR A 318 -18.31 -16.32 4.96
C TYR A 318 -18.74 -15.06 5.72
N TYR A 319 -18.71 -15.13 7.06
CA TYR A 319 -18.94 -13.98 7.95
C TYR A 319 -18.36 -14.26 9.32
N HIS A 320 -17.60 -13.30 9.86
CA HIS A 320 -17.21 -13.32 11.27
C HIS A 320 -17.46 -11.97 11.93
N ASN A 321 -18.19 -11.98 13.04
CA ASN A 321 -18.34 -10.84 13.94
C ASN A 321 -17.08 -10.71 14.81
N LEU A 322 -16.21 -9.77 14.44
CA LEU A 322 -14.94 -9.53 15.13
C LEU A 322 -15.14 -8.78 16.44
N GLU A 323 -16.15 -7.92 16.53
CA GLU A 323 -16.51 -7.21 17.75
C GLU A 323 -16.93 -8.18 18.87
N ALA A 324 -17.72 -9.20 18.54
CA ALA A 324 -18.07 -10.25 19.50
C ALA A 324 -16.85 -11.09 19.91
N LYS A 325 -16.01 -11.49 18.94
CA LYS A 325 -14.79 -12.29 19.20
C LYS A 325 -13.75 -11.55 20.06
N SER A 326 -13.70 -10.23 19.95
CA SER A 326 -12.76 -9.40 20.70
C SER A 326 -13.29 -8.95 22.07
N GLY A 327 -14.56 -9.22 22.40
CA GLY A 327 -15.19 -8.72 23.62
C GLY A 327 -15.55 -7.23 23.54
N GLY A 328 -15.87 -6.72 22.35
CA GLY A 328 -16.38 -5.36 22.12
C GLY A 328 -15.38 -4.40 21.47
N HIS A 329 -14.16 -4.84 21.15
CA HIS A 329 -13.19 -4.02 20.43
C HIS A 329 -13.42 -4.04 18.92
N LYS A 330 -13.19 -2.90 18.28
CA LYS A 330 -13.39 -2.71 16.84
C LYS A 330 -12.07 -2.62 16.09
N VAL A 331 -12.07 -3.08 14.83
CA VAL A 331 -10.89 -3.03 13.95
C VAL A 331 -10.55 -1.57 13.61
N TYR A 332 -9.25 -1.24 13.60
CA TYR A 332 -8.74 0.05 13.13
C TYR A 332 -7.83 -0.09 11.90
N LYS A 333 -6.85 -1.00 11.92
CA LYS A 333 -6.03 -1.36 10.74
C LYS A 333 -5.90 -2.87 10.60
N VAL A 334 -5.56 -3.31 9.39
CA VAL A 334 -5.33 -4.72 9.09
C VAL A 334 -4.01 -4.87 8.34
N TYR A 335 -3.27 -5.92 8.66
CA TYR A 335 -2.06 -6.31 7.94
C TYR A 335 -2.12 -7.80 7.60
N ALA A 336 -2.03 -8.15 6.33
CA ALA A 336 -1.87 -9.53 5.90
C ALA A 336 -0.49 -10.04 6.34
N VAL A 337 -0.43 -11.21 6.96
CA VAL A 337 0.82 -11.84 7.43
C VAL A 337 1.01 -13.26 6.87
N GLY A 338 0.42 -13.53 5.71
CA GLY A 338 0.47 -14.80 4.98
C GLY A 338 -0.37 -15.91 5.64
N LYS A 339 -0.57 -17.03 4.92
CA LYS A 339 -1.34 -18.20 5.38
C LYS A 339 -2.78 -17.88 5.80
N ASP A 340 -3.44 -16.95 5.10
CA ASP A 340 -4.76 -16.40 5.44
C ASP A 340 -4.85 -15.82 6.86
N GLN A 341 -3.72 -15.38 7.44
CA GLN A 341 -3.69 -14.74 8.75
C GLN A 341 -3.46 -13.23 8.64
N PHE A 342 -4.08 -12.50 9.57
CA PHE A 342 -4.07 -11.05 9.61
C PHE A 342 -3.77 -10.54 11.01
N ILE A 343 -2.83 -9.62 11.14
CA ILE A 343 -2.72 -8.79 12.34
C ILE A 343 -3.82 -7.73 12.25
N LEU A 344 -4.70 -7.71 13.25
CA LEU A 344 -5.69 -6.66 13.44
C LEU A 344 -5.14 -5.66 14.46
N ASN A 345 -4.90 -4.43 14.04
CA ASN A 345 -4.70 -3.32 14.97
C ASN A 345 -6.08 -2.83 15.39
N MET A 346 -6.46 -3.10 16.64
CA MET A 346 -7.78 -2.79 17.19
C MET A 346 -7.75 -1.46 17.96
N PHE A 347 -8.90 -0.81 18.04
CA PHE A 347 -9.10 0.26 19.02
C PHE A 347 -8.90 -0.28 20.44
N ALA A 348 -8.17 0.48 21.26
CA ALA A 348 -7.74 0.04 22.58
C ALA A 348 -8.90 -0.06 23.57
N ASN A 349 -9.98 0.70 23.37
CA ASN A 349 -11.16 0.75 24.22
C ASN A 349 -12.40 0.29 23.45
N THR A 350 -13.39 -0.28 24.14
CA THR A 350 -14.62 -0.84 23.52
C THR A 350 -15.67 0.22 23.20
N ASP A 351 -15.61 1.36 23.88
CA ASP A 351 -16.54 2.49 23.75
C ASP A 351 -16.00 3.62 22.84
N GLN A 352 -14.77 3.46 22.32
CA GLN A 352 -14.11 4.48 21.50
C GLN A 352 -13.59 3.88 20.20
N SER A 353 -14.18 4.30 19.08
CA SER A 353 -13.76 3.85 17.75
C SER A 353 -13.90 4.95 16.69
N TRP A 354 -13.37 6.15 16.99
CA TRP A 354 -13.38 7.31 16.11
C TRP A 354 -11.98 7.62 15.57
N ASN A 355 -11.83 8.59 14.67
CA ASN A 355 -10.62 8.80 13.86
C ASN A 355 -9.34 9.26 14.61
N MET A 356 -9.39 9.46 15.93
CA MET A 356 -8.19 9.61 16.77
C MET A 356 -8.35 8.89 18.12
N ALA A 357 -9.24 7.89 18.20
CA ALA A 357 -9.36 7.06 19.39
C ALA A 357 -8.05 6.28 19.63
N PRO A 358 -7.69 6.00 20.90
CA PRO A 358 -6.57 5.12 21.23
C PRO A 358 -6.70 3.77 20.51
N ALA A 359 -5.60 3.29 19.94
CA ALA A 359 -5.50 2.03 19.19
C ALA A 359 -4.30 1.22 19.68
N ASN A 360 -3.75 0.34 18.84
CA ASN A 360 -2.56 -0.48 19.09
C ASN A 360 -2.79 -1.67 20.03
N LYS A 361 -4.03 -2.08 20.25
CA LYS A 361 -4.33 -3.39 20.85
C LYS A 361 -4.36 -4.44 19.75
N LEU A 362 -3.30 -5.23 19.64
CA LEU A 362 -3.11 -6.13 18.49
C LEU A 362 -3.75 -7.50 18.70
N ALA A 363 -4.39 -8.02 17.66
CA ALA A 363 -4.90 -9.39 17.61
C ALA A 363 -4.43 -10.10 16.34
N LEU A 364 -4.38 -11.43 16.39
CA LEU A 364 -4.16 -12.29 15.23
C LEU A 364 -5.49 -12.96 14.88
N PHE A 365 -5.91 -12.79 13.63
CA PHE A 365 -7.10 -13.41 13.07
C PHE A 365 -6.71 -14.38 11.96
N ASN A 366 -7.20 -15.62 12.03
CA ASN A 366 -7.07 -16.60 10.96
C ASN A 366 -8.36 -16.61 10.14
N ALA A 367 -8.30 -16.11 8.91
CA ALA A 367 -9.44 -15.98 8.05
C ALA A 367 -9.91 -17.32 7.45
N LYS A 368 -9.08 -18.36 7.48
CA LYS A 368 -9.49 -19.71 7.05
C LYS A 368 -10.32 -20.43 8.11
N THR A 369 -9.98 -20.27 9.39
CA THR A 369 -10.64 -20.98 10.51
C THR A 369 -11.63 -20.09 11.27
N GLY A 370 -11.52 -18.77 11.14
CA GLY A 370 -12.26 -17.81 11.95
C GLY A 370 -11.69 -17.63 13.36
N ASP A 371 -10.51 -18.18 13.67
CA ASP A 371 -9.89 -18.07 14.99
C ASP A 371 -9.39 -16.64 15.25
N PHE A 372 -9.62 -16.16 16.46
CA PHE A 372 -9.17 -14.85 16.93
C PHE A 372 -8.38 -15.02 18.22
N LYS A 373 -7.21 -14.38 18.31
CA LYS A 373 -6.37 -14.37 19.52
C LYS A 373 -5.82 -12.97 19.75
N TRP A 374 -5.83 -12.49 20.99
CA TRP A 374 -5.05 -11.31 21.35
C TRP A 374 -3.56 -11.63 21.24
N ILE A 375 -2.77 -10.67 20.75
CA ILE A 375 -1.32 -10.84 20.66
C ILE A 375 -0.67 -10.40 21.97
N GLU A 376 0.16 -11.26 22.54
CA GLU A 376 0.92 -11.02 23.76
C GLU A 376 2.38 -10.62 23.47
N GLY A 377 3.12 -10.21 24.50
CA GLY A 377 4.56 -9.91 24.39
C GLY A 377 4.89 -8.46 24.01
N LEU A 378 3.91 -7.55 24.06
CA LEU A 378 4.10 -6.12 23.91
C LEU A 378 3.73 -5.38 25.20
N ASP A 379 4.22 -4.14 25.31
CA ASP A 379 3.77 -3.20 26.31
C ASP A 379 2.29 -2.85 26.11
N ALA A 380 1.68 -2.19 27.10
CA ALA A 380 0.30 -1.75 27.03
C ALA A 380 0.07 -0.83 25.81
N PRO A 381 -1.12 -0.85 25.17
CA PRO A 381 -1.37 -0.12 23.92
C PRO A 381 -1.01 1.37 23.98
N GLU A 382 -1.21 2.04 25.11
CA GLU A 382 -0.87 3.44 25.35
C GLU A 382 0.64 3.75 25.32
N ALA A 383 1.49 2.74 25.50
CA ALA A 383 2.94 2.86 25.38
C ALA A 383 3.42 2.71 23.93
N ILE A 384 2.56 2.25 23.02
CA ILE A 384 2.90 2.05 21.61
C ILE A 384 2.56 3.30 20.82
N ALA A 385 3.58 3.92 20.22
CA ALA A 385 3.42 5.11 19.39
C ALA A 385 3.04 4.75 17.95
N GLU A 386 3.71 3.75 17.36
CA GLU A 386 3.51 3.38 15.95
C GLU A 386 3.80 1.90 15.71
N ILE A 387 2.96 1.27 14.89
CA ILE A 387 3.14 -0.09 14.35
C ILE A 387 3.44 0.05 12.86
N GLY A 388 4.63 -0.40 12.45
CA GLY A 388 5.04 -0.48 11.05
C GLY A 388 4.32 -1.61 10.33
N THR A 389 4.25 -1.52 8.99
CA THR A 389 3.74 -2.62 8.16
C THR A 389 4.60 -3.87 8.36
N PRO A 390 4.00 -5.03 8.68
CA PRO A 390 4.73 -6.29 8.81
C PRO A 390 5.46 -6.69 7.52
N TYR A 391 6.64 -7.28 7.69
CA TYR A 391 7.38 -7.96 6.65
C TYR A 391 7.33 -9.47 6.88
N VAL A 392 6.90 -10.23 5.88
CA VAL A 392 6.77 -11.69 5.96
C VAL A 392 7.86 -12.33 5.11
N GLU A 393 8.67 -13.18 5.72
CA GLU A 393 9.67 -14.00 5.02
C GLU A 393 9.46 -15.48 5.37
N GLY A 394 8.77 -16.19 4.48
CA GLY A 394 8.42 -17.59 4.69
C GLY A 394 7.59 -17.78 5.97
N ASN A 395 8.22 -18.35 7.01
CA ASN A 395 7.58 -18.57 8.29
C ASN A 395 7.67 -17.38 9.26
N ASP A 396 8.67 -16.52 9.08
CA ASP A 396 8.93 -15.39 9.96
C ASP A 396 8.05 -14.20 9.61
N VAL A 397 7.59 -13.49 10.64
CA VAL A 397 6.79 -12.27 10.52
C VAL A 397 7.44 -11.21 11.39
N PHE A 398 8.05 -10.22 10.73
CA PHE A 398 8.77 -9.13 11.35
C PHE A 398 7.87 -7.90 11.44
N VAL A 399 7.70 -7.34 12.63
CA VAL A 399 6.83 -6.18 12.87
C VAL A 399 7.65 -5.10 13.57
N PRO A 400 8.03 -4.04 12.85
CA PRO A 400 8.69 -2.90 13.46
C PRO A 400 7.71 -2.12 14.32
N ILE A 401 8.06 -1.88 15.58
CA ILE A 401 7.19 -1.22 16.56
C ILE A 401 8.01 -0.15 17.29
N THR A 402 7.43 1.05 17.34
CA THR A 402 7.92 2.15 18.16
C THR A 402 7.12 2.22 19.43
N ALA A 403 7.78 2.01 20.57
CA ALA A 403 7.21 2.18 21.90
C ALA A 403 7.94 3.29 22.66
N SER A 404 7.30 3.80 23.71
CA SER A 404 7.79 4.91 24.54
C SER A 404 9.15 4.66 25.18
N ALA A 405 9.46 3.40 25.51
CA ALA A 405 10.76 3.04 26.07
C ALA A 405 11.80 2.72 24.99
N LYS A 406 11.47 1.77 24.10
CA LYS A 406 12.41 1.22 23.11
C LYS A 406 11.68 0.73 21.87
N SER A 407 12.32 0.88 20.73
CA SER A 407 11.81 0.40 19.44
C SER A 407 12.52 -0.87 19.01
N TYR A 408 11.77 -1.81 18.46
CA TYR A 408 12.30 -3.08 17.97
C TYR A 408 11.65 -3.50 16.67
N VAL A 409 12.33 -4.36 15.91
CA VAL A 409 11.69 -5.28 15.00
C VAL A 409 11.30 -6.52 15.81
N TYR A 410 10.00 -6.70 16.06
CA TYR A 410 9.48 -7.86 16.77
C TYR A 410 9.23 -9.03 15.83
N LEU A 411 9.30 -10.25 16.33
CA LEU A 411 8.94 -11.47 15.62
C LEU A 411 7.59 -11.98 16.14
N LEU A 412 6.61 -12.15 15.27
CA LEU A 412 5.32 -12.74 15.63
C LEU A 412 5.35 -14.25 15.47
N ASN A 413 5.11 -14.98 16.56
CA ASN A 413 4.70 -16.37 16.47
C ASN A 413 3.21 -16.44 16.10
N ARG A 414 2.92 -16.79 14.85
CA ARG A 414 1.56 -16.90 14.30
C ARG A 414 0.71 -18.03 14.90
N THR A 415 1.31 -18.97 15.61
CA THR A 415 0.59 -20.09 16.25
C THR A 415 0.11 -19.69 17.64
N THR A 416 1.00 -19.11 18.44
CA THR A 416 0.72 -18.72 19.83
C THR A 416 0.19 -17.30 19.97
N ALA A 417 0.26 -16.49 18.91
CA ALA A 417 -0.04 -15.06 18.95
C ALA A 417 0.83 -14.32 20.00
N THR A 418 2.14 -14.48 19.91
CA THR A 418 3.09 -13.88 20.86
C THR A 418 4.21 -13.19 20.10
N PHE A 419 4.55 -11.97 20.50
CA PHE A 419 5.72 -11.26 20.04
C PHE A 419 6.96 -11.56 20.87
N THR A 420 8.09 -11.70 20.20
CA THR A 420 9.43 -11.70 20.83
C THR A 420 10.27 -10.59 20.25
N LYS A 421 11.12 -9.96 21.08
CA LYS A 421 12.02 -8.89 20.64
C LYS A 421 13.08 -9.44 19.69
N GLY A 422 13.26 -8.78 18.56
CA GLY A 422 14.38 -9.00 17.65
C GLY A 422 15.37 -7.84 17.70
N LEU A 423 15.70 -7.27 16.54
CA LEU A 423 16.59 -6.12 16.42
C LEU A 423 16.10 -4.90 17.20
N GLU A 424 16.95 -4.31 18.04
CA GLU A 424 16.70 -3.02 18.72
C GLU A 424 17.09 -1.84 17.83
N ILE A 425 16.22 -0.82 17.71
CA ILE A 425 16.52 0.43 17.01
C ILE A 425 16.78 1.53 18.06
N LYS A 426 17.96 2.14 17.99
CA LYS A 426 18.46 3.12 18.97
C LYS A 426 18.51 4.52 18.38
N ASP A 427 18.51 5.51 19.27
CA ASP A 427 18.76 6.94 18.98
C ASP A 427 17.71 7.64 18.10
N LEU A 428 16.46 7.16 18.07
CA LEU A 428 15.36 7.75 17.30
C LEU A 428 14.95 9.16 17.77
N GLY A 429 15.20 9.49 19.03
CA GLY A 429 14.70 10.73 19.64
C GLY A 429 13.17 10.76 19.66
N ASP A 430 12.58 11.78 19.06
CA ASP A 430 11.13 11.92 18.84
C ASP A 430 10.63 11.23 17.56
N GLY A 431 11.53 10.57 16.82
CA GLY A 431 11.23 9.84 15.61
C GLY A 431 10.71 8.43 15.86
N THR A 432 10.39 7.72 14.78
CA THR A 432 9.77 6.39 14.85
C THR A 432 10.30 5.47 13.76
N VAL A 433 10.14 4.17 13.97
CA VAL A 433 10.46 3.15 12.97
C VAL A 433 9.32 3.05 11.96
N GLY A 434 9.67 2.98 10.67
CA GLY A 434 8.75 2.71 9.57
C GLY A 434 8.52 1.21 9.41
N ASN A 435 8.84 0.66 8.25
CA ASN A 435 8.79 -0.78 7.99
C ASN A 435 10.14 -1.35 7.54
N VAL A 436 10.20 -2.68 7.42
CA VAL A 436 11.34 -3.42 6.89
C VAL A 436 10.97 -4.03 5.55
N VAL A 437 11.94 -4.09 4.64
CA VAL A 437 11.84 -4.81 3.38
C VAL A 437 13.14 -5.57 3.12
N LYS A 438 13.12 -6.51 2.18
CA LYS A 438 14.32 -7.18 1.69
C LYS A 438 14.50 -6.84 0.22
N ILE A 439 15.69 -6.36 -0.14
CA ILE A 439 16.06 -6.02 -1.51
C ILE A 439 17.10 -7.03 -1.98
N ASN A 440 16.95 -7.47 -3.23
CA ASN A 440 17.87 -8.36 -3.92
C ASN A 440 18.72 -7.55 -4.91
N ALA A 441 19.99 -7.93 -5.04
CA ALA A 441 20.88 -7.49 -6.11
C ALA A 441 21.02 -8.63 -7.12
N TYR A 442 20.85 -8.32 -8.41
CA TYR A 442 21.00 -9.27 -9.51
C TYR A 442 22.17 -8.87 -10.43
N LYS A 443 22.67 -9.84 -11.22
CA LYS A 443 23.80 -9.68 -12.15
C LYS A 443 23.63 -8.60 -13.20
#